data_AF-A0A9P7YDU0-F1
#
_entry.id   AF-A0A9P7YDU0-F1
#
_cell.length_a   1.000
_cell.length_b   1.000
_cell.length_c   1.000
_cell.angle_alpha   90.00
_cell.angle_beta   90.00
_cell.angle_gamma   90.00
#
_symmetry.space_group_name_H-M   'P 1'
#
loop_
_entity.id
_entity.type
_entity.pdbx_description
1 polymer ?
#
loop_
_entity_poly.entity_id
_entity_poly.type
_entity_poly.pdbx_seq_one_letter_code
_entity_poly.pdbx_strand_id
1 'polypeptide(L)'
;MVFTSQFSLSIELSPILPIASIASNTAAGVMSLARNLRVYIVIEEDLVELFGRCRIADNIASSFRSIVSKSEPLHNLCAGIDIHHGPGPTVIRSLAVQQQVYFATVLQCSFLSSIYTTGSLAEVLAQAFEYRYKGAPVDYFTRSPPSREGIANFLQACSEQTSDYRW
;
A
#
# COMPACT_ATOMS: atom_id res chain seq x y z
N MET A 1 26.50 0.95 17.23
CA MET A 1 25.20 0.44 16.74
C MET A 1 24.99 1.01 15.37
N VAL A 2 24.86 0.15 14.35
CA VAL A 2 24.71 0.56 12.95
C VAL A 2 23.22 0.58 12.66
N PHE A 3 22.65 1.77 12.40
CA PHE A 3 21.31 1.90 11.87
C PHE A 3 21.37 1.67 10.35
N THR A 4 21.03 0.46 9.90
CA THR A 4 20.64 0.22 8.50
C THR A 4 19.20 0.70 8.33
N SER A 5 19.02 2.02 8.26
CA SER A 5 17.76 2.62 7.80
C SER A 5 17.74 2.52 6.28
N GLN A 6 17.18 1.43 5.74
CA GLN A 6 16.82 1.35 4.34
C GLN A 6 15.58 2.24 4.15
N PHE A 7 15.81 3.49 3.78
CA PHE A 7 14.74 4.39 3.34
C PHE A 7 14.11 3.79 2.07
N SER A 8 12.84 3.42 2.16
CA SER A 8 12.02 3.10 0.99
C SER A 8 11.63 4.40 0.30
N LEU A 9 12.48 4.86 -0.64
CA LEU A 9 12.19 6.01 -1.51
C LEU A 9 11.06 5.62 -2.48
N SER A 10 9.82 5.91 -2.10
CA SER A 10 8.69 5.94 -3.03
C SER A 10 8.84 7.18 -3.91
N ILE A 11 9.45 7.02 -5.09
CA ILE A 11 9.60 8.10 -6.07
C ILE A 11 8.22 8.39 -6.68
N GLU A 12 7.52 9.40 -6.16
CA GLU A 12 6.35 10.00 -6.81
C GLU A 12 6.83 11.01 -7.87
N LEU A 13 6.78 10.62 -9.14
CA LEU A 13 6.89 11.55 -10.26
C LEU A 13 5.48 11.98 -10.68
N SER A 14 5.03 13.12 -10.17
CA SER A 14 3.95 13.91 -10.80
C SER A 14 4.35 14.31 -12.24
N PRO A 15 3.38 14.58 -13.14
CA PRO A 15 3.51 14.27 -14.56
C PRO A 15 4.47 15.23 -15.27
N ILE A 16 5.73 14.81 -15.44
CA ILE A 16 6.64 15.45 -16.38
C ILE A 16 6.35 14.88 -17.78
N LEU A 17 5.43 15.50 -18.49
CA LEU A 17 5.53 15.59 -19.95
C LEU A 17 5.99 17.02 -20.26
N PRO A 18 7.16 17.15 -20.91
CA PRO A 18 7.10 17.24 -22.36
C PRO A 18 8.02 16.25 -23.08
N ILE A 19 7.47 15.70 -24.16
CA ILE A 19 8.12 14.92 -25.20
C ILE A 19 9.22 15.77 -25.87
N ALA A 20 10.48 15.35 -25.75
CA ALA A 20 11.42 15.23 -26.88
C ALA A 20 12.80 14.70 -26.41
N SER A 21 13.26 13.63 -27.08
CA SER A 21 14.67 13.28 -27.32
C SER A 21 15.58 12.65 -26.24
N ILE A 22 15.10 11.74 -25.38
CA ILE A 22 16.00 10.73 -24.76
C ILE A 22 15.28 9.37 -24.68
N ALA A 23 15.20 8.66 -25.80
CA ALA A 23 14.48 7.40 -25.94
C ALA A 23 15.43 6.23 -26.18
N SER A 24 15.72 5.48 -25.11
CA SER A 24 15.97 4.02 -25.18
C SER A 24 16.07 3.41 -23.78
N ASN A 25 16.78 4.04 -22.83
CA ASN A 25 17.00 3.47 -21.49
C ASN A 25 15.88 3.78 -20.47
N THR A 26 15.12 4.86 -20.67
CA THR A 26 13.98 5.25 -19.82
C THR A 26 12.73 4.40 -20.06
N ALA A 27 12.54 3.90 -21.28
CA ALA A 27 11.37 3.09 -21.64
C ALA A 27 11.32 1.75 -20.87
N ALA A 28 12.46 1.11 -20.64
CA ALA A 28 12.55 -0.11 -19.84
C ALA A 28 12.19 0.16 -18.36
N GLY A 29 12.64 1.30 -17.82
CA GLY A 29 12.30 1.74 -16.45
C GLY A 29 10.82 2.10 -16.29
N VAL A 30 10.22 2.76 -17.27
CA VAL A 30 8.78 3.07 -17.26
C VAL A 30 7.95 1.79 -17.38
N MET A 31 8.36 0.82 -18.21
CA MET A 31 7.66 -0.46 -18.33
C MET A 31 7.81 -1.36 -17.10
N SER A 32 8.98 -1.38 -16.45
CA SER A 32 9.16 -2.11 -15.19
C SER A 32 8.36 -1.46 -14.06
N LEU A 33 8.30 -0.13 -14.02
CA LEU A 33 7.48 0.61 -13.05
C LEU A 33 5.98 0.38 -13.27
N ALA A 34 5.49 0.45 -14.51
CA ALA A 34 4.10 0.13 -14.84
C ALA A 34 3.75 -1.33 -14.48
N ARG A 35 4.68 -2.26 -14.71
CA ARG A 35 4.51 -3.67 -14.30
C ARG A 35 4.46 -3.82 -12.78
N ASN A 36 5.32 -3.12 -12.05
CA ASN A 36 5.35 -3.15 -10.59
C ASN A 36 4.10 -2.50 -9.97
N LEU A 37 3.63 -1.39 -10.53
CA LEU A 37 2.35 -0.77 -10.12
C LEU A 37 1.17 -1.71 -10.36
N ARG A 38 1.16 -2.41 -11.50
CA ARG A 38 0.13 -3.42 -11.76
C ARG A 38 0.19 -4.56 -10.74
N VAL A 39 1.37 -5.02 -10.32
CA VAL A 39 1.46 -6.06 -9.28
C VAL A 39 0.92 -5.54 -7.94
N TYR A 40 1.27 -4.31 -7.55
CA TYR A 40 0.84 -3.72 -6.29
C TYR A 40 -0.68 -3.52 -6.21
N ILE A 41 -1.30 -2.98 -7.26
CA ILE A 41 -2.74 -2.73 -7.32
C ILE A 41 -3.52 -4.03 -7.10
N VAL A 42 -3.07 -5.13 -7.68
CA VAL A 42 -3.87 -6.34 -7.57
C VAL A 42 -3.64 -7.08 -6.25
N ILE A 43 -2.51 -6.89 -5.56
CA ILE A 43 -2.37 -7.36 -4.16
C ILE A 43 -3.29 -6.57 -3.23
N GLU A 44 -3.44 -5.27 -3.48
CA GLU A 44 -4.38 -4.42 -2.76
C GLU A 44 -5.83 -4.93 -2.96
N GLU A 45 -6.24 -5.23 -4.20
CA GLU A 45 -7.53 -5.88 -4.51
C GLU A 45 -7.68 -7.24 -3.81
N ASP A 46 -6.63 -8.07 -3.88
CA ASP A 46 -6.29 -9.22 -3.04
C ASP A 46 -6.83 -9.12 -1.61
N LEU A 47 -6.25 -8.17 -0.90
CA LEU A 47 -6.47 -7.92 0.52
C LEU A 47 -7.80 -7.23 0.79
N VAL A 48 -8.29 -6.43 -0.15
CA VAL A 48 -9.61 -5.80 -0.09
C VAL A 48 -10.72 -6.84 -0.10
N GLU A 49 -10.60 -7.92 -0.87
CA GLU A 49 -11.58 -9.00 -0.82
C GLU A 49 -11.63 -9.67 0.57
N LEU A 50 -10.48 -9.78 1.22
CA LEU A 50 -10.34 -10.41 2.53
C LEU A 50 -10.85 -9.51 3.68
N PHE A 51 -10.38 -8.27 3.74
CA PHE A 51 -10.59 -7.36 4.87
C PHE A 51 -11.72 -6.36 4.65
N GLY A 52 -12.07 -6.08 3.41
CA GLY A 52 -13.06 -5.06 3.03
C GLY A 52 -14.48 -5.32 3.50
N ARG A 53 -14.78 -6.55 3.95
CA ARG A 53 -16.10 -6.96 4.43
C ARG A 53 -16.37 -6.60 5.89
N CYS A 54 -15.35 -6.13 6.62
CA CYS A 54 -15.47 -5.80 8.03
C CYS A 54 -16.14 -4.44 8.24
N ARG A 55 -17.06 -4.37 9.21
CA ARG A 55 -17.62 -3.10 9.67
C ARG A 55 -16.67 -2.47 10.69
N ILE A 56 -16.34 -1.21 10.47
CA ILE A 56 -15.51 -0.43 11.39
C ILE A 56 -16.43 0.42 12.26
N ALA A 57 -16.16 0.48 13.55
CA ALA A 57 -16.88 1.37 14.45
C ALA A 57 -16.60 2.84 14.12
N ASP A 58 -17.64 3.68 14.11
CA ASP A 58 -17.55 5.08 13.65
C ASP A 58 -16.57 5.93 14.47
N ASN A 59 -16.42 5.64 15.76
CA ASN A 59 -15.47 6.30 16.64
C ASN A 59 -14.01 6.01 16.24
N ILE A 60 -13.69 4.75 15.89
CA ILE A 60 -12.36 4.37 15.41
C ILE A 60 -12.13 4.98 14.03
N ALA A 61 -13.12 4.87 13.14
CA ALA A 61 -13.03 5.41 11.79
C ALA A 61 -12.76 6.93 11.78
N SER A 62 -13.51 7.69 12.57
CA SER A 62 -13.36 9.14 12.66
C SER A 62 -12.02 9.55 13.29
N SER A 63 -11.62 8.91 14.39
CA SER A 63 -10.33 9.14 15.04
C SER A 63 -9.17 8.87 14.08
N PHE A 64 -9.19 7.70 13.43
CA PHE A 64 -8.15 7.28 12.49
C PHE A 64 -8.02 8.25 11.32
N ARG A 65 -9.16 8.62 10.69
CA ARG A 65 -9.16 9.61 9.61
C ARG A 65 -8.58 10.94 10.05
N SER A 66 -8.99 11.44 11.20
CA SER A 66 -8.54 12.75 11.69
C SER A 66 -7.04 12.81 11.97
N ILE A 67 -6.42 11.70 12.36
CA ILE A 67 -4.99 11.64 12.67
C ILE A 67 -4.19 11.40 11.39
N VAL A 68 -4.58 10.40 10.60
CA VAL A 68 -3.84 9.94 9.42
C VAL A 68 -4.01 10.88 8.23
N SER A 69 -5.10 11.65 8.14
CA SER A 69 -5.29 12.61 7.04
C SER A 69 -4.38 13.84 7.10
N LYS A 70 -3.59 13.99 8.15
CA LYS A 70 -2.67 15.12 8.30
C LYS A 70 -1.44 14.86 7.43
N SER A 71 -1.47 15.35 6.21
CA SER A 71 -0.27 15.49 5.38
C SER A 71 0.26 16.90 5.51
N GLU A 72 1.54 17.03 5.90
CA GLU A 72 2.25 18.30 5.84
C GLU A 72 3.30 18.22 4.72
N PRO A 73 3.34 19.20 3.79
CA PRO A 73 4.41 19.26 2.80
C PRO A 73 5.72 19.60 3.52
N LEU A 74 6.65 18.66 3.48
CA LEU A 74 7.90 18.72 4.22
C LEU A 74 8.98 19.25 3.28
N HIS A 75 8.83 20.51 2.89
CA HIS A 75 9.87 21.29 2.21
C HIS A 75 10.11 20.95 0.72
N ASN A 76 10.21 21.98 -0.11
CA ASN A 76 10.65 21.83 -1.50
C ASN A 76 12.16 21.61 -1.49
N LEU A 77 12.62 20.41 -1.88
CA LEU A 77 14.04 20.14 -2.03
C LEU A 77 14.64 20.96 -3.18
N CYS A 78 13.91 21.03 -4.29
CA CYS A 78 14.24 21.81 -5.49
C CYS A 78 13.00 21.99 -6.37
N ALA A 79 13.09 22.81 -7.42
CA ALA A 79 11.97 23.06 -8.33
C ALA A 79 11.46 21.74 -8.95
N GLY A 80 10.26 21.31 -8.54
CA GLY A 80 9.60 20.10 -9.04
C GLY A 80 9.80 18.83 -8.21
N ILE A 81 10.49 18.88 -7.08
CA ILE A 81 10.58 17.76 -6.13
C ILE A 81 10.13 18.23 -4.74
N ASP A 82 8.92 17.82 -4.37
CA ASP A 82 8.33 18.08 -3.07
C ASP A 82 8.42 16.81 -2.23
N ILE A 83 8.98 16.91 -1.01
CA ILE A 83 8.89 15.81 -0.05
C ILE A 83 7.57 15.96 0.69
N HIS A 84 6.71 14.95 0.59
CA HIS A 84 5.51 14.87 1.41
C HIS A 84 5.78 14.04 2.66
N HIS A 85 5.41 14.58 3.82
CA HIS A 85 5.21 13.77 5.02
C HIS A 85 3.71 13.55 5.19
N GLY A 86 3.32 12.30 5.37
CA GLY A 86 1.93 11.94 5.54
C GLY A 86 1.55 10.64 4.84
N PRO A 87 0.24 10.38 4.71
CA PRO A 87 -0.26 9.15 4.13
C PRO A 87 0.18 9.05 2.66
N GLY A 88 0.72 7.89 2.26
CA GLY A 88 1.02 7.64 0.86
C GLY A 88 -0.25 7.36 0.04
N PRO A 89 -0.13 7.12 -1.27
CA PRO A 89 -1.26 7.05 -2.19
C PRO A 89 -2.29 5.97 -1.82
N THR A 90 -1.84 4.83 -1.29
CA THR A 90 -2.71 3.76 -0.77
C THR A 90 -3.59 4.26 0.37
N VAL A 91 -2.99 4.96 1.35
CA VAL A 91 -3.72 5.47 2.50
C VAL A 91 -4.59 6.65 2.09
N ILE A 92 -4.10 7.58 1.28
CA ILE A 92 -4.89 8.71 0.73
C ILE A 92 -6.15 8.19 0.02
N ARG A 93 -6.00 7.18 -0.86
CA ARG A 93 -7.14 6.56 -1.55
C ARG A 93 -8.13 5.96 -0.56
N SER A 94 -7.65 5.29 0.48
CA SER A 94 -8.49 4.69 1.51
C SER A 94 -9.26 5.72 2.35
N LEU A 95 -8.74 6.95 2.47
CA LEU A 95 -9.40 8.03 3.21
C LEU A 95 -10.53 8.70 2.41
N ALA A 96 -10.61 8.46 1.09
CA ALA A 96 -11.70 8.96 0.27
C ALA A 96 -13.04 8.37 0.71
N VAL A 97 -14.07 9.21 0.85
CA VAL A 97 -15.40 8.83 1.36
C VAL A 97 -16.04 7.69 0.56
N GLN A 98 -15.74 7.60 -0.73
CA GLN A 98 -16.29 6.59 -1.64
C GLN A 98 -15.60 5.22 -1.50
N GLN A 99 -14.47 5.13 -0.80
CA GLN A 99 -13.60 3.96 -0.75
C GLN A 99 -13.63 3.25 0.61
N GLN A 100 -14.83 3.07 1.17
CA GLN A 100 -14.99 2.48 2.52
C GLN A 100 -14.42 1.07 2.64
N VAL A 101 -14.47 0.29 1.57
CA VAL A 101 -13.93 -1.09 1.53
C VAL A 101 -12.39 -1.04 1.64
N TYR A 102 -11.74 -0.14 0.92
CA TYR A 102 -10.29 0.08 1.02
C TYR A 102 -9.90 0.66 2.38
N PHE A 103 -10.72 1.56 2.93
CA PHE A 103 -10.53 2.08 4.28
C PHE A 103 -10.48 0.96 5.32
N ALA A 104 -11.39 -0.01 5.25
CA ALA A 104 -11.41 -1.16 6.15
C ALA A 104 -10.16 -2.01 6.03
N THR A 105 -9.65 -2.21 4.82
CA THR A 105 -8.40 -2.95 4.59
C THR A 105 -7.21 -2.23 5.19
N VAL A 106 -7.01 -0.96 4.87
CA VAL A 106 -5.87 -0.17 5.38
C VAL A 106 -5.89 -0.09 6.90
N LEU A 107 -7.07 0.15 7.49
CA LEU A 107 -7.23 0.25 8.94
C LEU A 107 -6.91 -1.07 9.64
N GLN A 108 -7.39 -2.20 9.12
CA GLN A 108 -7.08 -3.52 9.68
C GLN A 108 -5.62 -3.91 9.47
N CYS A 109 -5.06 -3.66 8.29
CA CYS A 109 -3.65 -3.93 8.02
C CYS A 109 -2.74 -3.08 8.92
N SER A 110 -3.06 -1.80 9.12
CA SER A 110 -2.35 -0.92 10.05
C SER A 110 -2.40 -1.45 11.49
N PHE A 111 -3.58 -1.86 11.97
CA PHE A 111 -3.75 -2.44 13.31
C PHE A 111 -2.99 -3.76 13.46
N LEU A 112 -3.10 -4.67 12.50
CA LEU A 112 -2.42 -5.97 12.59
C LEU A 112 -0.91 -5.81 12.51
N SER A 113 -0.41 -4.87 11.69
CA SER A 113 1.03 -4.55 11.61
C SER A 113 1.56 -3.88 12.88
N SER A 114 0.73 -3.27 13.73
CA SER A 114 1.18 -2.73 15.01
C SER A 114 1.36 -3.79 16.09
N ILE A 115 0.69 -4.95 15.94
CA ILE A 115 0.75 -6.07 16.88
C ILE A 115 1.75 -7.13 16.43
N TYR A 116 1.77 -7.44 15.14
CA TYR A 116 2.55 -8.55 14.56
C TYR A 116 3.70 -8.04 13.72
N THR A 117 4.78 -8.84 13.63
CA THR A 117 5.87 -8.53 12.70
C THR A 117 5.37 -8.70 11.26
N THR A 118 5.73 -7.75 10.39
CA THR A 118 5.35 -7.75 8.97
C THR A 118 5.62 -9.10 8.30
N GLY A 119 6.77 -9.71 8.59
CA GLY A 119 7.14 -11.01 8.03
C GLY A 119 6.22 -12.16 8.46
N SER A 120 5.84 -12.21 9.74
CA SER A 120 4.93 -13.25 10.26
C SER A 120 3.51 -13.08 9.74
N LEU A 121 3.02 -11.84 9.69
CA LEU A 121 1.69 -11.54 9.20
C LEU A 121 1.58 -11.82 7.69
N ALA A 122 2.57 -11.42 6.91
CA ALA A 122 2.62 -11.71 5.47
C ALA A 122 2.66 -13.21 5.17
N GLU A 123 3.38 -13.99 5.97
CA GLU A 123 3.42 -15.45 5.86
C GLU A 123 2.04 -16.07 6.08
N VAL A 124 1.36 -15.69 7.18
CA VAL A 124 0.03 -16.21 7.50
C VAL A 124 -1.00 -15.82 6.44
N LEU A 125 -0.94 -14.59 5.93
CA LEU A 125 -1.83 -14.13 4.87
C LEU A 125 -1.56 -14.86 3.54
N ALA A 126 -0.30 -15.03 3.15
CA ALA A 126 0.06 -15.79 1.96
C ALA A 126 -0.46 -17.23 2.05
N GLN A 127 -0.27 -17.89 3.19
CA GLN A 127 -0.81 -19.24 3.43
C GLN A 127 -2.34 -19.25 3.35
N ALA A 128 -3.02 -18.26 3.92
CA ALA A 128 -4.48 -18.16 3.83
C ALA A 128 -4.98 -18.02 2.38
N PHE A 129 -4.30 -17.23 1.54
CA PHE A 129 -4.59 -17.14 0.12
C PHE A 129 -4.31 -18.44 -0.62
N GLU A 130 -3.20 -19.12 -0.31
CA GLU A 130 -2.92 -20.44 -0.89
C GLU A 130 -3.98 -21.48 -0.54
N TYR A 131 -4.45 -21.53 0.70
CA TYR A 131 -5.51 -22.45 1.10
C TYR A 131 -6.82 -22.17 0.37
N ARG A 132 -7.18 -20.89 0.21
CA ARG A 132 -8.35 -20.49 -0.59
C ARG A 132 -8.20 -20.88 -2.04
N TYR A 133 -7.02 -20.67 -2.62
CA TYR A 133 -6.75 -21.02 -4.01
C TYR A 133 -6.82 -22.54 -4.24
N LYS A 134 -6.20 -23.34 -3.36
CA LYS A 134 -6.21 -24.82 -3.42
C LYS A 134 -7.62 -25.42 -3.22
N GLY A 135 -8.47 -24.77 -2.43
CA GLY A 135 -9.84 -25.22 -2.14
C GLY A 135 -10.90 -24.71 -3.12
N ALA A 136 -10.54 -23.85 -4.07
CA ALA A 136 -11.50 -23.23 -4.96
C ALA A 136 -11.90 -24.15 -6.14
N PRO A 137 -13.13 -24.00 -6.68
CA PRO A 137 -13.51 -24.63 -7.95
C PRO A 137 -12.55 -24.22 -9.07
N VAL A 138 -12.33 -25.11 -10.04
CA VAL A 138 -11.35 -24.96 -11.14
C VAL A 138 -11.57 -23.67 -11.96
N ASP A 139 -12.79 -23.14 -11.99
CA ASP A 139 -13.15 -21.92 -12.74
C ASP A 139 -13.23 -20.64 -11.88
N TYR A 140 -13.00 -20.72 -10.56
CA TYR A 140 -13.26 -19.61 -9.64
C TYR A 140 -12.09 -18.60 -9.56
N PHE A 141 -10.85 -19.07 -9.60
CA PHE A 141 -9.67 -18.19 -9.61
C PHE A 141 -8.94 -18.29 -10.95
N THR A 142 -9.08 -17.26 -11.78
CA THR A 142 -8.24 -17.06 -12.98
C THR A 142 -6.86 -16.46 -12.65
N ARG A 143 -6.63 -16.10 -11.38
CA ARG A 143 -5.47 -15.35 -10.92
C ARG A 143 -4.70 -16.12 -9.84
N SER A 144 -3.37 -16.10 -9.95
CA SER A 144 -2.47 -16.68 -8.95
C SER A 144 -2.56 -15.94 -7.60
N PRO A 145 -2.39 -16.63 -6.47
CA PRO A 145 -2.41 -15.99 -5.16
C PRO A 145 -1.28 -14.94 -5.02
N PRO A 146 -1.50 -13.89 -4.22
CA PRO A 146 -0.51 -12.85 -4.00
C PRO A 146 0.77 -13.41 -3.35
N SER A 147 1.92 -12.90 -3.75
CA SER A 147 3.21 -13.31 -3.17
C SER A 147 3.37 -12.77 -1.75
N ARG A 148 4.05 -13.54 -0.90
CA ARG A 148 4.40 -13.13 0.47
C ARG A 148 5.12 -11.77 0.50
N GLU A 149 6.09 -11.56 -0.39
CA GLU A 149 6.85 -10.31 -0.46
C GLU A 149 5.94 -9.13 -0.78
N GLY A 150 5.03 -9.29 -1.74
CA GLY A 150 4.12 -8.21 -2.10
C GLY A 150 3.12 -7.88 -0.98
N ILE A 151 2.65 -8.90 -0.24
CA ILE A 151 1.84 -8.68 0.98
C ILE A 151 2.68 -7.94 2.04
N ALA A 152 3.92 -8.35 2.27
CA ALA A 152 4.81 -7.71 3.24
C ALA A 152 5.04 -6.23 2.91
N ASN A 153 5.29 -5.91 1.64
CA ASN A 153 5.47 -4.54 1.17
C ASN A 153 4.19 -3.71 1.37
N PHE A 154 3.01 -4.28 1.12
CA PHE A 154 1.74 -3.61 1.39
C PHE A 154 1.52 -3.34 2.88
N LEU A 155 1.77 -4.32 3.73
CA LEU A 155 1.65 -4.20 5.19
C LEU A 155 2.64 -3.17 5.75
N GLN A 156 3.87 -3.15 5.24
CA GLN A 156 4.89 -2.17 5.59
C GLN A 156 4.44 -0.76 5.20
N ALA A 157 3.95 -0.58 3.97
CA ALA A 157 3.42 0.70 3.52
C ALA A 157 2.27 1.18 4.41
N CYS A 158 1.33 0.29 4.76
CA CYS A 158 0.26 0.63 5.69
C CYS A 158 0.83 1.05 7.06
N SER A 159 1.79 0.30 7.61
CA SER A 159 2.38 0.59 8.92
C SER A 159 3.13 1.93 8.95
N GLU A 160 3.94 2.20 7.94
CA GLU A 160 4.75 3.42 7.86
C GLU A 160 3.85 4.65 7.67
N GLN A 161 2.90 4.57 6.73
CA GLN A 161 2.04 5.69 6.33
C GLN A 161 0.91 5.98 7.33
N THR A 162 0.75 5.13 8.35
CA THR A 162 -0.26 5.30 9.42
C THR A 162 0.39 5.34 10.80
N SER A 163 1.72 5.47 10.86
CA SER A 163 2.52 5.41 12.09
C SER A 163 2.17 6.50 13.11
N ASP A 164 1.58 7.62 12.67
CA ASP A 164 1.08 8.68 13.54
C ASP A 164 -0.15 8.26 14.37
N TYR A 165 -0.87 7.22 13.94
CA TYR A 165 -1.99 6.67 14.68
C TYR A 165 -1.51 5.71 15.77
N ARG A 166 -1.79 6.06 17.03
CA ARG A 166 -1.43 5.24 18.20
C ARG A 166 -2.52 4.20 18.46
N TRP A 167 -2.22 2.95 18.11
CA TRP A 167 -3.06 1.79 18.35
C TRP A 167 -3.18 1.41 19.83
#